data_AF-A0A1H9QBC7-F1
#
_entry.id   AF-A0A1H9QBC7-F1
#
_cell.length_a   1.000
_cell.length_b   1.000
_cell.length_c   1.000
_cell.angle_alpha   90.00
_cell.angle_beta   90.00
_cell.angle_gamma   90.00
#
_symmetry.space_group_name_H-M   'P 1'
#
loop_
_entity.id
_entity.type
_entity.pdbx_description
1 polymer ?
#
loop_
_entity_poly.entity_id
_entity_poly.type
_entity_poly.pdbx_seq_one_letter_code
_entity_poly.pdbx_strand_id
1 'polypeptide(L)'
;MRTTLDGALIAGLVATLAETAPEASPVDSRAVARQPAHTCLVPVQDATDDLPARWGALAAAALAEHAPDPAALAGIVGIPAALAATVYERVRGKLAADPVEDVRIDLARREHDTGDADAARAADLLGRWCLAESGLRVRSFGTAESFRRAVRSLDLSITALGRPVTLTLPEVTWTEQVRVMVGLLEVLERRLGLPDGALRFEIGVDTARAVLDHSGRCAVPALIAAGQGRVSGLVFGADTYAATCGLTDADVDHPVCDLARHAILIGAAGSGVRLCDSPTTLLPVGDAVVEGWRRHYKQVRRSLALGFPQGVDIHPAQLVSRYAAVFSHRLETHSAESLANLSSGS
;
A
#
# COMPACT_ATOMS: atom_id res chain seq x y z
N MET A 1 16.17 -52.54 -15.90
CA MET A 1 15.04 -52.22 -16.79
C MET A 1 15.56 -51.39 -17.95
N ARG A 2 15.15 -51.70 -19.19
CA ARG A 2 15.57 -50.94 -20.38
C ARG A 2 14.73 -49.67 -20.44
N THR A 3 15.33 -48.52 -20.23
CA THR A 3 14.65 -47.22 -20.35
C THR A 3 14.74 -46.72 -21.78
N THR A 4 13.68 -46.06 -22.24
CA THR A 4 13.61 -45.46 -23.59
C THR A 4 14.35 -44.13 -23.67
N LEU A 5 14.51 -43.44 -22.54
CA LEU A 5 15.23 -42.17 -22.43
C LEU A 5 16.66 -42.42 -21.94
N ASP A 6 17.64 -41.87 -22.66
CA ASP A 6 19.03 -41.92 -22.26
C ASP A 6 19.40 -40.77 -21.31
N GLY A 7 20.54 -40.94 -20.61
CA GLY A 7 20.99 -39.99 -19.61
C GLY A 7 21.39 -38.62 -20.16
N ALA A 8 21.81 -38.53 -21.42
CA ALA A 8 22.19 -37.27 -22.04
C ALA A 8 20.96 -36.41 -22.36
N LEU A 9 19.89 -37.03 -22.87
CA LEU A 9 18.60 -36.38 -23.06
C LEU A 9 18.05 -35.86 -21.73
N ILE A 10 18.05 -36.70 -20.69
CA ILE A 10 17.59 -36.30 -19.35
C ILE A 10 18.44 -35.15 -18.80
N ALA A 11 19.76 -35.21 -18.94
CA ALA A 11 20.66 -34.13 -18.49
C ALA A 11 20.39 -32.81 -19.23
N GLY A 12 20.14 -32.86 -20.54
CA GLY A 12 19.74 -31.68 -21.32
C GLY A 12 18.41 -31.09 -20.85
N LEU A 13 17.40 -31.94 -20.61
CA LEU A 13 16.11 -31.51 -20.07
C LEU A 13 16.25 -30.92 -18.66
N VAL A 14 17.10 -31.49 -17.81
CA VAL A 14 17.41 -30.96 -16.46
C VAL A 14 18.10 -29.61 -16.55
N ALA A 15 19.05 -29.43 -17.48
CA ALA A 15 19.71 -28.14 -17.69
C ALA A 15 18.72 -27.07 -18.16
N THR A 16 17.83 -27.39 -19.10
CA THR A 16 16.76 -26.49 -19.53
C THR A 16 15.83 -26.10 -18.37
N LEU A 17 15.44 -27.08 -17.54
CA LEU A 17 14.63 -26.82 -16.35
C LEU A 17 15.38 -25.98 -15.31
N ALA A 18 16.70 -26.15 -15.18
CA ALA A 18 17.52 -25.37 -14.25
C ALA A 18 17.71 -23.92 -14.70
N GLU A 19 17.82 -23.65 -16.00
CA GLU A 19 17.91 -22.29 -16.57
C GLU A 19 16.59 -21.51 -16.44
N THR A 20 15.46 -22.22 -16.42
CA THR A 20 14.11 -21.65 -16.34
C THR A 20 13.48 -21.75 -14.96
N ALA A 21 14.13 -22.43 -14.02
CA ALA A 21 13.65 -22.53 -12.65
C ALA A 21 13.60 -21.12 -12.07
N PRO A 22 12.43 -20.63 -11.61
CA PRO A 22 12.40 -19.39 -10.85
C PRO A 22 13.33 -19.55 -9.66
N GLU A 23 14.17 -18.54 -9.40
CA GLU A 23 14.97 -18.54 -8.18
C GLU A 23 14.04 -18.81 -7.00
N ALA A 24 14.38 -19.82 -6.20
CA ALA A 24 13.63 -20.12 -5.00
C ALA A 24 13.62 -18.86 -4.14
N SER A 25 12.47 -18.22 -4.00
CA SER A 25 12.35 -17.02 -3.19
C SER A 25 12.82 -17.36 -1.78
N PRO A 26 13.92 -16.77 -1.29
CA PRO A 26 14.42 -17.02 0.04
C PRO A 26 13.61 -16.27 1.11
N VAL A 27 12.52 -15.60 0.72
CA VAL A 27 11.68 -14.85 1.64
C VAL A 27 10.83 -15.82 2.43
N ASP A 28 11.33 -16.20 3.60
CA ASP A 28 10.50 -16.72 4.67
C ASP A 28 9.41 -15.68 4.93
N SER A 29 8.17 -15.99 4.52
CA SER A 29 6.99 -15.15 4.72
C SER A 29 6.71 -14.86 6.20
N ARG A 30 7.47 -15.46 7.12
CA ARG A 30 7.42 -15.23 8.57
C ARG A 30 8.40 -14.16 9.08
N ALA A 31 9.39 -13.75 8.29
CA ALA A 31 10.33 -12.67 8.64
C ALA A 31 9.97 -11.36 7.94
N VAL A 32 8.69 -11.00 7.89
CA VAL A 32 8.26 -9.70 7.38
C VAL A 32 8.45 -8.69 8.50
N ALA A 33 9.40 -7.75 8.33
CA ALA A 33 9.46 -6.54 9.15
C ALA A 33 8.05 -5.94 9.25
N ARG A 34 7.63 -5.45 10.43
CA ARG A 34 6.27 -4.95 10.68
C ARG A 34 5.83 -4.02 9.54
N GLN A 35 4.87 -4.48 8.73
CA GLN A 35 4.23 -3.65 7.71
C GLN A 35 3.15 -2.77 8.37
N PRO A 36 3.04 -1.49 8.01
CA PRO A 36 1.96 -0.62 8.49
C PRO A 36 0.57 -1.17 8.15
N ALA A 37 -0.40 -0.98 9.03
CA ALA A 37 -1.81 -1.28 8.77
C ALA A 37 -2.42 -0.39 7.69
N HIS A 38 -1.84 0.79 7.48
CA HIS A 38 -2.32 1.80 6.55
C HIS A 38 -1.21 2.72 6.04
N THR A 39 -1.53 3.48 5.00
CA THR A 39 -0.80 4.69 4.62
C THR A 39 -1.79 5.85 4.59
N CYS A 40 -1.57 6.88 5.40
CA CYS A 40 -2.34 8.12 5.31
C CYS A 40 -1.86 8.93 4.10
N LEU A 41 -2.68 9.05 3.06
CA LEU A 41 -2.37 9.86 1.89
C LEU A 41 -2.95 11.26 2.07
N VAL A 42 -2.07 12.26 2.17
CA VAL A 42 -2.46 13.62 2.56
C VAL A 42 -1.96 14.62 1.53
N PRO A 43 -2.82 15.45 0.93
CA PRO A 43 -2.37 16.54 0.08
C PRO A 43 -1.42 17.48 0.82
N VAL A 44 -0.37 17.95 0.15
CA VAL A 44 0.66 18.82 0.77
C VAL A 44 0.09 20.06 1.46
N GLN A 45 -1.01 20.62 0.96
CA GLN A 45 -1.65 21.79 1.59
C GLN A 45 -2.28 21.48 2.96
N ASP A 46 -2.74 20.25 3.16
CA ASP A 46 -3.43 19.79 4.37
C ASP A 46 -2.46 19.18 5.39
N ALA A 47 -1.21 18.93 4.96
CA ALA A 47 -0.15 18.40 5.81
C ALA A 47 0.36 19.47 6.80
N THR A 48 0.39 19.11 8.08
CA THR A 48 0.86 19.96 9.19
C THR A 48 1.93 19.24 10.00
N ASP A 49 2.72 19.97 10.78
CA ASP A 49 3.78 19.39 11.62
C ASP A 49 3.21 18.46 12.69
N ASP A 50 2.03 18.78 13.23
CA ASP A 50 1.27 17.98 14.19
C ASP A 50 0.37 16.89 13.58
N LEU A 51 0.41 16.69 12.25
CA LEU A 51 -0.54 15.85 11.50
C LEU A 51 -0.82 14.48 12.14
N PRO A 52 0.19 13.67 12.54
CA PRO A 52 -0.09 12.34 13.13
C PRO A 52 -0.91 12.43 14.41
N ALA A 53 -0.55 13.34 15.33
CA ALA A 53 -1.25 13.54 16.58
C ALA A 53 -2.66 14.13 16.35
N ARG A 54 -2.77 15.10 15.44
CA ARG A 54 -4.04 15.72 15.06
C ARG A 54 -5.01 14.70 14.46
N TRP A 55 -4.55 13.81 13.58
CA TRP A 55 -5.38 12.75 13.01
C TRP A 55 -5.87 11.76 14.05
N GLY A 56 -5.00 11.36 14.99
CA GLY A 56 -5.40 10.52 16.13
C GLY A 56 -6.47 11.17 17.00
N ALA A 57 -6.29 12.45 17.35
CA ALA A 57 -7.26 13.21 18.15
C ALA A 57 -8.62 13.36 17.44
N LEU A 58 -8.61 13.67 16.15
CA LEU A 58 -9.84 13.77 15.34
C LEU A 58 -10.56 12.42 15.22
N ALA A 59 -9.82 11.32 15.02
CA ALA A 59 -10.38 9.99 15.00
C ALA A 59 -10.96 9.57 16.35
N ALA A 60 -10.27 9.88 17.45
CA ALA A 60 -10.74 9.60 18.80
C ALA A 60 -11.99 10.41 19.16
N ALA A 61 -12.06 11.67 18.73
CA ALA A 61 -13.25 12.51 18.89
C ALA A 61 -14.44 11.92 18.11
N ALA A 62 -14.25 11.53 16.85
CA ALA A 62 -15.29 10.89 16.05
C ALA A 62 -15.76 9.58 16.70
N LEU A 63 -14.84 8.74 17.19
CA LEU A 63 -15.17 7.52 17.94
C LEU A 63 -16.03 7.83 19.18
N ALA A 64 -15.62 8.80 20.00
CA ALA A 64 -16.36 9.17 21.20
C ALA A 64 -17.76 9.73 20.90
N GLU A 65 -17.92 10.48 19.82
CA GLU A 65 -19.20 11.07 19.41
C GLU A 65 -20.18 10.03 18.86
N HIS A 66 -19.72 9.18 17.94
CA HIS A 66 -20.61 8.31 17.16
C HIS A 66 -20.64 6.85 17.61
N ALA A 67 -19.64 6.41 18.39
CA ALA A 67 -19.56 5.06 18.95
C ALA A 67 -18.91 5.09 20.36
N PRO A 68 -19.61 5.64 21.36
CA PRO A 68 -19.05 5.90 22.70
C PRO A 68 -18.75 4.63 23.51
N ASP A 69 -19.20 3.47 23.06
CA ASP A 69 -19.02 2.20 23.76
C ASP A 69 -18.81 1.02 22.80
N PRO A 70 -18.36 -0.15 23.30
CA PRO A 70 -18.10 -1.32 22.47
C PRO A 70 -19.31 -1.82 21.67
N ALA A 71 -20.52 -1.73 22.22
CA ALA A 71 -21.72 -2.22 21.56
C ALA A 71 -22.12 -1.30 20.39
N ALA A 72 -21.96 0.01 20.54
CA ALA A 72 -22.20 0.99 19.48
C ALA A 72 -21.25 0.76 18.29
N LEU A 73 -19.93 0.66 18.54
CA LEU A 73 -18.97 0.39 17.46
C LEU A 73 -19.27 -0.94 16.78
N ALA A 74 -19.50 -2.01 17.55
CA ALA A 74 -19.82 -3.32 17.02
C ALA A 74 -21.11 -3.33 16.20
N GLY A 75 -22.14 -2.59 16.61
CA GLY A 75 -23.40 -2.46 15.87
C GLY A 75 -23.25 -1.73 14.52
N ILE A 76 -22.36 -0.73 14.45
CA ILE A 76 -22.09 0.00 13.20
C ILE A 76 -21.38 -0.91 12.19
N VAL A 77 -20.25 -1.50 12.60
CA VAL A 77 -19.35 -2.21 11.68
C VAL A 77 -19.57 -3.73 11.62
N GLY A 78 -20.43 -4.29 12.47
CA GLY A 78 -20.78 -5.71 12.47
C GLY A 78 -19.72 -6.61 13.13
N ILE A 79 -19.05 -6.14 14.17
CA ILE A 79 -18.10 -6.96 14.95
C ILE A 79 -18.89 -7.96 15.82
N PRO A 80 -18.49 -9.24 15.91
CA PRO A 80 -19.13 -10.18 16.83
C PRO A 80 -19.10 -9.68 18.28
N ALA A 81 -20.20 -9.82 19.01
CA ALA A 81 -20.33 -9.31 20.38
C ALA A 81 -19.21 -9.80 21.33
N ALA A 82 -18.73 -11.03 21.13
CA ALA A 82 -17.62 -11.61 21.90
C ALA A 82 -16.28 -10.87 21.72
N LEU A 83 -16.08 -10.17 20.59
CA LEU A 83 -14.86 -9.43 20.30
C LEU A 83 -14.99 -7.93 20.57
N ALA A 84 -16.21 -7.42 20.72
CA ALA A 84 -16.53 -5.99 20.75
C ALA A 84 -15.70 -5.21 21.78
N ALA A 85 -15.67 -5.64 23.05
CA ALA A 85 -14.93 -4.97 24.11
C ALA A 85 -13.42 -4.92 23.83
N THR A 86 -12.83 -6.05 23.44
CA THR A 86 -11.40 -6.15 23.14
C THR A 86 -11.00 -5.28 21.94
N VAL A 87 -11.80 -5.29 20.87
CA VAL A 87 -11.52 -4.47 19.68
C VAL A 87 -11.64 -2.99 20.03
N TYR A 88 -12.70 -2.60 20.75
CA TYR A 88 -12.93 -1.22 21.16
C TYR A 88 -11.75 -0.64 21.96
N GLU A 89 -11.30 -1.35 23.00
CA GLU A 89 -10.16 -0.92 23.82
C GLU A 89 -8.86 -0.84 23.01
N ARG A 90 -8.63 -1.78 22.08
CA ARG A 90 -7.47 -1.73 21.20
C ARG A 90 -7.52 -0.55 20.23
N VAL A 91 -8.68 -0.24 19.66
CA VAL A 91 -8.85 0.94 18.80
C VAL A 91 -8.57 2.21 19.60
N ARG A 92 -9.18 2.37 20.78
CA ARG A 92 -8.94 3.54 21.65
C ARG A 92 -7.46 3.69 22.02
N GLY A 93 -6.83 2.60 22.46
CA GLY A 93 -5.40 2.61 22.81
C GLY A 93 -4.51 2.95 21.61
N LYS A 94 -4.83 2.41 20.43
CA LYS A 94 -4.10 2.68 19.20
C LYS A 94 -4.21 4.15 18.76
N LEU A 95 -5.42 4.71 18.78
CA LEU A 95 -5.65 6.12 18.44
C LEU A 95 -4.98 7.09 19.41
N ALA A 96 -4.84 6.72 20.68
CA ALA A 96 -4.21 7.54 21.70
C ALA A 96 -2.67 7.51 21.65
N ALA A 97 -2.07 6.37 21.32
CA ALA A 97 -0.62 6.17 21.44
C ALA A 97 0.14 6.21 20.12
N ASP A 98 -0.41 5.65 19.04
CA ASP A 98 0.28 5.44 17.76
C ASP A 98 -0.74 5.42 16.59
N PRO A 99 -1.46 6.53 16.34
CA PRO A 99 -2.63 6.58 15.45
C PRO A 99 -2.30 6.53 13.95
N VAL A 100 -1.07 6.85 13.57
CA VAL A 100 -0.63 6.97 12.18
C VAL A 100 0.70 6.25 12.05
N GLU A 101 0.71 5.13 11.31
CA GLU A 101 1.90 4.28 11.17
C GLU A 101 2.75 4.64 9.94
N ASP A 102 2.11 5.17 8.88
CA ASP A 102 2.75 5.61 7.65
C ASP A 102 1.99 6.78 7.00
N VAL A 103 2.73 7.73 6.43
CA VAL A 103 2.17 8.90 5.73
C VAL A 103 2.83 9.07 4.36
N ARG A 104 2.04 9.38 3.34
CA ARG A 104 2.52 9.89 2.05
C ARG A 104 1.96 11.28 1.82
N ILE A 105 2.83 12.27 1.69
CA ILE A 105 2.44 13.60 1.22
C ILE A 105 2.22 13.52 -0.29
N ASP A 106 1.02 13.87 -0.75
CA ASP A 106 0.64 13.83 -2.16
C ASP A 106 1.02 15.12 -2.88
N LEU A 107 2.01 15.01 -3.78
CA LEU A 107 2.45 16.09 -4.67
C LEU A 107 1.81 15.98 -6.06
N ALA A 108 1.03 14.93 -6.33
CA ALA A 108 0.48 14.67 -7.67
C ALA A 108 -0.72 15.56 -8.03
N ARG A 109 -1.51 16.02 -7.05
CA ARG A 109 -2.84 16.63 -7.29
C ARG A 109 -2.85 18.12 -7.60
N ARG A 110 -1.71 18.81 -7.64
CA ARG A 110 -1.70 20.27 -7.93
C ARG A 110 -1.43 20.57 -9.40
N GLU A 111 -2.26 21.41 -10.01
CA GLU A 111 -2.11 21.85 -11.42
C GLU A 111 -1.32 23.16 -11.57
N HIS A 112 -1.18 23.93 -10.48
CA HIS A 112 -0.63 25.29 -10.47
C HIS A 112 0.90 25.35 -10.26
N ASP A 113 1.51 26.51 -10.55
CA ASP A 113 2.96 26.81 -10.49
C ASP A 113 3.55 26.91 -9.06
N THR A 114 2.96 26.18 -8.11
CA THR A 114 3.37 26.17 -6.68
C THR A 114 4.24 24.96 -6.31
N GLY A 115 4.58 24.13 -7.30
CA GLY A 115 5.23 22.82 -7.09
C GLY A 115 6.58 22.89 -6.37
N ASP A 116 7.34 23.97 -6.53
CA ASP A 116 8.63 24.16 -5.84
C ASP A 116 8.43 24.47 -4.35
N ALA A 117 7.46 25.34 -4.02
CA ALA A 117 7.14 25.70 -2.63
C ALA A 117 6.57 24.50 -1.86
N ASP A 118 5.74 23.69 -2.54
CA ASP A 118 5.19 22.47 -1.96
C ASP A 118 6.24 21.39 -1.73
N ALA A 119 7.20 21.23 -2.66
CA ALA A 119 8.33 20.33 -2.47
C ALA A 119 9.16 20.71 -1.23
N ALA A 120 9.46 22.01 -1.09
CA ALA A 120 10.19 22.52 0.08
C ALA A 120 9.40 22.31 1.39
N ARG A 121 8.08 22.58 1.39
CA ARG A 121 7.21 22.33 2.54
C ARG A 121 7.15 20.85 2.89
N ALA A 122 7.03 19.97 1.90
CA ALA A 122 6.97 18.53 2.12
C ALA A 122 8.27 18.00 2.75
N ALA A 123 9.43 18.47 2.27
CA ALA A 123 10.73 18.13 2.86
C ALA A 123 10.86 18.58 4.31
N ASP A 124 10.47 19.83 4.62
CA ASP A 124 10.48 20.35 6.00
C ASP A 124 9.59 19.52 6.94
N LEU A 125 8.35 19.20 6.52
CA LEU A 125 7.44 18.37 7.30
C LEU A 125 7.97 16.96 7.53
N LEU A 126 8.49 16.31 6.48
CA LEU A 126 9.11 14.98 6.60
C LEU A 126 10.35 14.99 7.52
N GLY A 127 11.09 16.10 7.58
CA GLY A 127 12.20 16.29 8.51
C GLY A 127 11.76 16.38 9.98
N ARG A 128 10.52 16.82 10.25
CA ARG A 128 9.99 17.01 11.60
C ARG A 128 9.23 15.80 12.13
N TRP A 129 8.57 15.04 11.27
CA TRP A 129 7.78 13.88 11.71
C TRP A 129 8.68 12.75 12.22
N CYS A 130 8.43 12.32 13.45
CA CYS A 130 9.07 11.16 14.07
C CYS A 130 8.28 9.86 13.79
N LEU A 131 7.93 9.62 12.53
CA LEU A 131 7.21 8.42 12.10
C LEU A 131 8.18 7.31 11.68
N ALA A 132 7.77 6.05 11.90
CA ALA A 132 8.52 4.89 11.41
C ALA A 132 8.62 4.89 9.88
N GLU A 133 7.51 5.21 9.21
CA GLU A 133 7.46 5.40 7.76
C GLU A 133 6.79 6.73 7.42
N SER A 134 7.42 7.49 6.54
CA SER A 134 6.85 8.69 5.95
C SER A 134 7.51 8.98 4.61
N GLY A 135 6.79 9.65 3.72
CA GLY A 135 7.21 9.73 2.34
C GLY A 135 6.42 10.64 1.44
N LEU A 136 6.70 10.52 0.14
CA LEU A 136 6.12 11.34 -0.92
C LEU A 136 5.44 10.45 -1.97
N ARG A 137 4.23 10.83 -2.38
CA ARG A 137 3.66 10.37 -3.65
C ARG A 137 3.99 11.39 -4.73
N VAL A 138 4.86 11.00 -5.67
CA VAL A 138 5.24 11.87 -6.78
C VAL A 138 4.12 11.94 -7.81
N ARG A 139 4.21 12.90 -8.73
CA ARG A 139 3.30 12.95 -9.88
C ARG A 139 3.60 11.81 -10.86
N SER A 140 2.57 11.31 -11.55
CA SER A 140 2.71 10.23 -12.52
C SER A 140 3.62 10.61 -13.69
N PHE A 141 4.23 9.61 -14.33
CA PHE A 141 5.07 9.78 -15.52
C PHE A 141 4.27 9.59 -16.82
N GLY A 142 2.97 9.90 -16.80
CA GLY A 142 2.08 9.66 -17.93
C GLY A 142 2.31 10.59 -19.13
N THR A 143 2.85 11.80 -18.91
CA THR A 143 3.15 12.77 -19.98
C THR A 143 4.52 13.42 -19.74
N ALA A 144 5.12 13.99 -20.81
CA ALA A 144 6.41 14.68 -20.70
C ALA A 144 6.35 15.89 -19.75
N GLU A 145 5.24 16.63 -19.74
CA GLU A 145 5.05 17.74 -18.79
C GLU A 145 4.94 17.23 -17.35
N SER A 146 4.10 16.21 -17.13
CA SER A 146 3.92 15.59 -15.82
C SER A 146 5.25 15.07 -15.27
N PHE A 147 6.04 14.40 -16.12
CA PHE A 147 7.38 13.93 -15.79
C PHE A 147 8.32 15.07 -15.37
N ARG A 148 8.41 16.17 -16.15
CA ARG A 148 9.27 17.31 -15.79
C ARG A 148 8.91 17.89 -14.42
N ARG A 149 7.61 18.05 -14.14
CA ARG A 149 7.14 18.54 -12.84
C ARG A 149 7.43 17.54 -11.72
N ALA A 150 7.24 16.24 -11.96
CA ALA A 150 7.53 15.18 -11.01
C ALA A 150 9.02 15.17 -10.61
N VAL A 151 9.92 15.23 -11.61
CA VAL A 151 11.36 15.28 -11.40
C VAL A 151 11.75 16.52 -10.61
N ARG A 152 11.20 17.69 -10.96
CA ARG A 152 11.49 18.96 -10.27
C ARG A 152 11.13 18.90 -8.79
N SER A 153 9.91 18.49 -8.46
CA SER A 153 9.47 18.40 -7.07
C SER A 153 10.19 17.29 -6.29
N LEU A 154 10.48 16.15 -6.93
CA LEU A 154 11.24 15.07 -6.29
C LEU A 154 12.67 15.50 -5.95
N ASP A 155 13.38 16.08 -6.92
CA ASP A 155 14.74 16.58 -6.73
C ASP A 155 14.79 17.61 -5.58
N LEU A 156 13.92 18.63 -5.63
CA LEU A 156 13.84 19.62 -4.56
C LEU A 156 13.58 19.01 -3.18
N SER A 157 12.65 18.05 -3.10
CA SER A 157 12.28 17.45 -1.82
C SER A 157 13.41 16.60 -1.25
N ILE A 158 14.02 15.73 -2.06
CA ILE A 158 15.09 14.82 -1.63
C ILE A 158 16.38 15.57 -1.35
N THR A 159 16.71 16.56 -2.18
CA THR A 159 17.89 17.43 -1.96
C THR A 159 17.74 18.23 -0.68
N ALA A 160 16.56 18.80 -0.40
CA ALA A 160 16.32 19.53 0.85
C ALA A 160 16.36 18.63 2.09
N LEU A 161 15.84 17.40 1.97
CA LEU A 161 15.77 16.46 3.09
C LEU A 161 17.13 15.78 3.38
N GLY A 162 17.95 15.54 2.36
CA GLY A 162 19.30 14.97 2.50
C GLY A 162 19.35 13.52 3.00
N ARG A 163 18.22 12.82 3.07
CA ARG A 163 18.12 11.41 3.50
C ARG A 163 17.02 10.66 2.74
N PRO A 164 17.06 9.31 2.72
CA PRO A 164 15.99 8.51 2.14
C PRO A 164 14.65 8.68 2.85
N VAL A 165 13.58 8.56 2.06
CA VAL A 165 12.18 8.44 2.46
C VAL A 165 11.49 7.46 1.54
N THR A 166 10.32 6.97 1.93
CA THR A 166 9.54 6.12 1.03
C THR A 166 8.94 6.98 -0.08
N LEU A 167 9.09 6.53 -1.31
CA LEU A 167 8.53 7.20 -2.49
C LEU A 167 7.40 6.36 -3.07
N THR A 168 6.38 6.96 -3.66
CA THR A 168 5.36 6.26 -4.43
C THR A 168 5.29 6.85 -5.82
N LEU A 169 5.51 6.03 -6.85
CA LEU A 169 5.28 6.38 -8.25
C LEU A 169 3.89 5.86 -8.67
N PRO A 170 2.87 6.74 -8.78
CA PRO A 170 1.53 6.32 -9.12
C PRO A 170 1.35 6.10 -10.63
N GLU A 171 0.24 5.44 -10.99
CA GLU A 171 -0.25 5.32 -12.36
C GLU A 171 0.78 4.72 -13.32
N VAL A 172 1.55 3.74 -12.83
CA VAL A 172 2.47 2.99 -13.69
C VAL A 172 1.64 2.18 -14.68
N THR A 173 2.11 2.15 -15.91
CA THR A 173 1.42 1.51 -17.05
C THR A 173 2.36 0.62 -17.86
N TRP A 174 3.67 0.89 -17.83
CA TRP A 174 4.69 0.08 -18.51
C TRP A 174 6.05 0.14 -17.79
N THR A 175 6.92 -0.84 -18.08
CA THR A 175 8.20 -1.06 -17.37
C THR A 175 9.20 0.09 -17.48
N GLU A 176 9.18 0.84 -18.58
CA GLU A 176 10.12 1.92 -18.83
C GLU A 176 9.91 3.09 -17.86
N GLN A 177 8.69 3.32 -17.35
CA GLN A 177 8.47 4.30 -16.28
C GLN A 177 9.24 3.92 -15.01
N VAL A 178 9.24 2.63 -14.66
CA VAL A 178 9.98 2.08 -13.52
C VAL A 178 11.49 2.22 -13.75
N ARG A 179 12.00 1.87 -14.94
CA ARG A 179 13.43 2.02 -15.26
C ARG A 179 13.89 3.48 -15.22
N VAL A 180 13.05 4.40 -15.69
CA VAL A 180 13.33 5.84 -15.62
C VAL A 180 13.38 6.32 -14.17
N MET A 181 12.48 5.84 -13.30
CA MET A 181 12.54 6.13 -11.86
C MET A 181 13.84 5.61 -11.25
N VAL A 182 14.26 4.37 -11.54
CA VAL A 182 15.54 3.82 -11.06
C VAL A 182 16.71 4.72 -11.46
N GLY A 183 16.83 5.08 -12.75
CA GLY A 183 17.91 5.93 -13.23
C GLY A 183 17.92 7.33 -12.59
N LEU A 184 16.75 7.89 -12.30
CA LEU A 184 16.63 9.16 -11.58
C LEU A 184 17.12 9.04 -10.13
N LEU A 185 16.70 7.99 -9.41
CA LEU A 185 17.11 7.76 -8.03
C LEU A 185 18.62 7.52 -7.92
N GLU A 186 19.22 6.75 -8.82
CA GLU A 186 20.67 6.57 -8.86
C GLU A 186 21.44 7.89 -9.07
N VAL A 187 20.91 8.79 -9.91
CA VAL A 187 21.52 10.11 -10.10
C VAL A 187 21.43 10.91 -8.81
N LEU A 188 20.27 10.93 -8.14
CA LEU A 188 20.09 11.63 -6.87
C LEU A 188 21.03 11.08 -5.78
N GLU A 189 21.13 9.75 -5.64
CA GLU A 189 22.01 9.12 -4.66
C GLU A 189 23.48 9.51 -4.88
N ARG A 190 23.97 9.41 -6.12
CA ARG A 190 25.35 9.81 -6.45
C ARG A 190 25.62 11.29 -6.18
N ARG A 191 24.65 12.16 -6.48
CA ARG A 191 24.79 13.62 -6.30
C ARG A 191 24.72 14.03 -4.83
N LEU A 192 23.94 13.31 -4.02
CA LEU A 192 23.73 13.60 -2.60
C LEU A 192 24.63 12.77 -1.67
N GLY A 193 25.45 11.86 -2.22
CA GLY A 193 26.32 10.99 -1.44
C GLY A 193 25.58 9.93 -0.63
N LEU A 194 24.38 9.54 -1.06
CA LEU A 194 23.62 8.46 -0.43
C LEU A 194 24.17 7.08 -0.87
N PRO A 195 24.05 6.04 -0.03
CA PRO A 195 24.39 4.68 -0.45
C PRO A 195 23.59 4.24 -1.68
N ASP A 196 24.19 3.41 -2.52
CA ASP A 196 23.48 2.80 -3.65
C ASP A 196 22.29 1.97 -3.15
N GLY A 197 21.13 2.14 -3.79
CA GLY A 197 19.90 1.46 -3.41
C GLY A 197 19.17 2.05 -2.19
N ALA A 198 19.67 3.15 -1.61
CA ALA A 198 19.06 3.76 -0.42
C ALA A 198 17.67 4.36 -0.70
N LEU A 199 17.48 4.96 -1.87
CA LEU A 199 16.17 5.44 -2.34
C LEU A 199 15.40 4.28 -2.98
N ARG A 200 14.32 3.90 -2.29
CA ARG A 200 13.37 2.87 -2.70
C ARG A 200 12.00 3.49 -2.95
N PHE A 201 11.15 2.79 -3.70
CA PHE A 201 9.84 3.30 -4.05
C PHE A 201 8.77 2.22 -4.15
N GLU A 202 7.53 2.64 -4.07
CA GLU A 202 6.31 1.88 -4.26
C GLU A 202 5.77 2.17 -5.67
N ILE A 203 5.16 1.16 -6.29
CA ILE A 203 4.53 1.29 -7.61
C ILE A 203 3.02 1.33 -7.45
N GLY A 204 2.38 2.36 -8.01
CA GLY A 204 0.93 2.42 -8.19
C GLY A 204 0.49 1.49 -9.32
N VAL A 205 -0.18 0.40 -8.99
CA VAL A 205 -0.80 -0.55 -9.94
C VAL A 205 -2.22 -0.09 -10.20
N ASP A 206 -2.35 1.03 -10.90
CA ASP A 206 -3.62 1.77 -10.98
C ASP A 206 -4.33 1.56 -12.31
N THR A 207 -3.76 0.78 -13.24
CA THR A 207 -4.29 0.62 -14.59
C THR A 207 -4.38 -0.84 -14.99
N ALA A 208 -5.32 -1.16 -15.89
CA ALA A 208 -5.42 -2.51 -16.45
C ALA A 208 -4.10 -2.97 -17.07
N ARG A 209 -3.29 -2.05 -17.61
CA ARG A 209 -1.96 -2.35 -18.19
C ARG A 209 -0.88 -2.66 -17.15
N ALA A 210 -1.02 -2.16 -15.93
CA ALA A 210 -0.17 -2.52 -14.81
C ALA A 210 -0.49 -3.91 -14.24
N VAL A 211 -1.67 -4.45 -14.55
CA VAL A 211 -2.09 -5.81 -14.19
C VAL A 211 -1.79 -6.79 -15.32
N LEU A 212 -2.20 -6.45 -16.54
CA LEU A 212 -2.01 -7.25 -17.76
C LEU A 212 -1.34 -6.43 -18.86
N ASP A 213 -0.16 -6.86 -19.29
CA ASP A 213 0.62 -6.15 -20.30
C ASP A 213 -0.04 -6.19 -21.71
N HIS A 214 0.56 -5.50 -22.67
CA HIS A 214 0.06 -5.45 -24.05
C HIS A 214 0.07 -6.81 -24.76
N SER A 215 0.79 -7.81 -24.23
CA SER A 215 0.84 -9.18 -24.74
C SER A 215 -0.11 -10.14 -23.98
N GLY A 216 -0.89 -9.63 -23.02
CA GLY A 216 -1.79 -10.44 -22.20
C GLY A 216 -1.11 -11.21 -21.06
N ARG A 217 0.15 -10.88 -20.71
CA ARG A 217 0.85 -11.48 -19.57
C ARG A 217 0.63 -10.66 -18.30
N CYS A 218 0.75 -11.29 -17.14
CA CYS A 218 0.80 -10.57 -15.87
C CYS A 218 1.99 -9.59 -15.88
N ALA A 219 1.72 -8.29 -15.71
CA ALA A 219 2.74 -7.24 -15.80
C ALA A 219 3.55 -7.08 -14.51
N VAL A 220 2.99 -7.46 -13.36
CA VAL A 220 3.56 -7.22 -12.03
C VAL A 220 4.98 -7.77 -11.85
N PRO A 221 5.31 -9.03 -12.23
CA PRO A 221 6.68 -9.52 -12.13
C PRO A 221 7.70 -8.66 -12.91
N ALA A 222 7.33 -8.24 -14.12
CA ALA A 222 8.18 -7.41 -14.97
C ALA A 222 8.35 -5.99 -14.40
N LEU A 223 7.29 -5.42 -13.80
CA LEU A 223 7.35 -4.14 -13.10
C LEU A 223 8.29 -4.20 -11.88
N ILE A 224 8.21 -5.27 -11.07
CA ILE A 224 9.10 -5.47 -9.92
C ILE A 224 10.56 -5.62 -10.39
N ALA A 225 10.81 -6.49 -11.38
CA ALA A 225 12.14 -6.73 -11.92
C ALA A 225 12.76 -5.45 -12.52
N ALA A 226 11.96 -4.63 -13.19
CA ALA A 226 12.40 -3.35 -13.75
C ALA A 226 12.90 -2.36 -12.68
N GLY A 227 12.49 -2.51 -11.42
CA GLY A 227 12.95 -1.67 -10.32
C GLY A 227 14.28 -2.11 -9.70
N GLN A 228 14.90 -3.20 -10.15
CA GLN A 228 16.26 -3.61 -9.75
C GLN A 228 16.48 -3.64 -8.22
N GLY A 229 15.53 -4.22 -7.48
CA GLY A 229 15.57 -4.31 -6.01
C GLY A 229 15.09 -3.06 -5.26
N ARG A 230 14.81 -1.95 -5.95
CA ARG A 230 14.34 -0.70 -5.34
C ARG A 230 12.83 -0.65 -5.12
N VAL A 231 12.05 -1.56 -5.73
CA VAL A 231 10.62 -1.68 -5.43
C VAL A 231 10.45 -2.19 -4.00
N SER A 232 9.67 -1.46 -3.21
CA SER A 232 9.42 -1.74 -1.79
C SER A 232 7.95 -2.08 -1.51
N GLY A 233 7.03 -1.60 -2.35
CA GLY A 233 5.61 -1.93 -2.27
C GLY A 233 4.89 -1.79 -3.60
N LEU A 234 3.71 -2.39 -3.69
CA LEU A 234 2.71 -2.19 -4.72
C LEU A 234 1.48 -1.59 -4.07
N VAL A 235 1.02 -0.45 -4.57
CA VAL A 235 -0.20 0.22 -4.13
C VAL A 235 -1.25 0.03 -5.21
N PHE A 236 -2.32 -0.69 -4.92
CA PHE A 236 -3.41 -0.87 -5.86
C PHE A 236 -4.33 0.36 -5.85
N GLY A 237 -4.63 0.91 -7.04
CA GLY A 237 -5.56 2.02 -7.23
C GLY A 237 -6.84 1.57 -7.92
N ALA A 238 -7.80 1.04 -7.15
CA ALA A 238 -9.03 0.42 -7.66
C ALA A 238 -9.88 1.35 -8.54
N ASP A 239 -10.07 2.61 -8.16
CA ASP A 239 -10.92 3.54 -8.92
C ASP A 239 -10.34 3.81 -10.32
N THR A 240 -9.04 4.14 -10.39
CA THR A 240 -8.35 4.33 -11.67
C THR A 240 -8.35 3.03 -12.47
N TYR A 241 -8.12 1.89 -11.82
CA TYR A 241 -8.09 0.59 -12.49
C TYR A 241 -9.45 0.29 -13.12
N ALA A 242 -10.53 0.41 -12.35
CA ALA A 242 -11.89 0.18 -12.82
C ALA A 242 -12.27 1.14 -13.97
N ALA A 243 -11.88 2.42 -13.86
CA ALA A 243 -12.07 3.38 -14.93
C ALA A 243 -11.31 2.98 -16.21
N THR A 244 -10.09 2.45 -16.12
CA THR A 244 -9.36 1.93 -17.29
C THR A 244 -10.00 0.67 -17.89
N CYS A 245 -10.82 -0.05 -17.12
CA CYS A 245 -11.66 -1.14 -17.60
C CYS A 245 -13.00 -0.66 -18.19
N GLY A 246 -13.26 0.65 -18.23
CA GLY A 246 -14.53 1.23 -18.71
C GLY A 246 -15.65 1.24 -17.68
N LEU A 247 -15.34 1.05 -16.39
CA LEU A 247 -16.31 1.00 -15.30
C LEU A 247 -16.19 2.27 -14.45
N THR A 248 -17.07 3.24 -14.67
CA THR A 248 -17.01 4.56 -14.01
C THR A 248 -17.71 4.60 -12.65
N ASP A 249 -18.68 3.71 -12.41
CA ASP A 249 -19.47 3.65 -11.18
C ASP A 249 -19.10 2.43 -10.30
N ALA A 250 -18.02 1.72 -10.65
CA ALA A 250 -17.57 0.57 -9.90
C ALA A 250 -16.93 1.01 -8.58
N ASP A 251 -17.41 0.44 -7.48
CA ASP A 251 -16.80 0.58 -6.16
C ASP A 251 -15.54 -0.29 -6.04
N VAL A 252 -14.71 -0.03 -5.03
CA VAL A 252 -13.46 -0.77 -4.80
C VAL A 252 -13.69 -2.25 -4.47
N ASP A 253 -14.91 -2.66 -4.09
CA ASP A 253 -15.32 -4.05 -3.88
C ASP A 253 -15.97 -4.71 -5.11
N HIS A 254 -15.96 -4.04 -6.27
CA HIS A 254 -16.39 -4.62 -7.53
C HIS A 254 -15.51 -5.85 -7.91
N PRO A 255 -16.09 -6.96 -8.43
CA PRO A 255 -15.32 -8.18 -8.73
C PRO A 255 -14.13 -8.01 -9.69
N VAL A 256 -14.18 -6.99 -10.56
CA VAL A 256 -13.04 -6.64 -11.43
C VAL A 256 -11.79 -6.27 -10.61
N CYS A 257 -11.99 -5.58 -9.48
CA CYS A 257 -10.91 -5.18 -8.59
C CYS A 257 -10.34 -6.38 -7.82
N ASP A 258 -11.16 -7.41 -7.55
CA ASP A 258 -10.66 -8.65 -6.95
C ASP A 258 -9.79 -9.45 -7.93
N LEU A 259 -10.13 -9.44 -9.23
CA LEU A 259 -9.26 -10.01 -10.26
C LEU A 259 -7.88 -9.32 -10.25
N ALA A 260 -7.87 -7.99 -10.19
CA ALA A 260 -6.62 -7.23 -10.10
C ALA A 260 -5.85 -7.54 -8.81
N ARG A 261 -6.51 -7.54 -7.65
CA ARG A 261 -5.89 -7.91 -6.36
C ARG A 261 -5.23 -9.27 -6.41
N HIS A 262 -5.90 -10.29 -6.93
CA HIS A 262 -5.33 -11.62 -7.06
C HIS A 262 -4.16 -11.66 -8.06
N ALA A 263 -4.26 -10.99 -9.19
CA ALA A 263 -3.17 -10.90 -10.15
C ALA A 263 -1.94 -10.19 -9.57
N ILE A 264 -2.15 -9.14 -8.76
CA ILE A 264 -1.10 -8.43 -8.03
C ILE A 264 -0.47 -9.34 -6.97
N LEU A 265 -1.28 -10.00 -6.14
CA LEU A 265 -0.83 -10.93 -5.11
C LEU A 265 0.02 -12.05 -5.71
N ILE A 266 -0.47 -12.70 -6.77
CA ILE A 266 0.22 -13.81 -7.45
C ILE A 266 1.48 -13.29 -8.14
N GLY A 267 1.40 -12.16 -8.84
CA GLY A 267 2.54 -11.57 -9.55
C GLY A 267 3.65 -11.07 -8.62
N ALA A 268 3.32 -10.70 -7.38
CA ALA A 268 4.29 -10.30 -6.36
C ALA A 268 4.77 -11.46 -5.48
N ALA A 269 4.21 -12.67 -5.62
CA ALA A 269 4.55 -13.80 -4.78
C ALA A 269 6.05 -14.11 -4.85
N GLY A 270 6.69 -14.24 -3.68
CA GLY A 270 8.12 -14.51 -3.58
C GLY A 270 9.03 -13.30 -3.85
N SER A 271 8.50 -12.11 -4.14
CA SER A 271 9.32 -10.91 -4.34
C SER A 271 9.75 -10.22 -3.05
N GLY A 272 9.04 -10.48 -1.94
CA GLY A 272 9.19 -9.71 -0.68
C GLY A 272 8.64 -8.28 -0.75
N VAL A 273 8.01 -7.89 -1.87
CA VAL A 273 7.40 -6.57 -2.04
C VAL A 273 6.07 -6.49 -1.27
N ARG A 274 5.86 -5.38 -0.55
CA ARG A 274 4.68 -5.14 0.27
C ARG A 274 3.45 -4.86 -0.59
N LEU A 275 2.26 -5.24 -0.11
CA LEU A 275 1.00 -4.97 -0.81
C LEU A 275 0.16 -3.98 0.00
N CYS A 276 -0.30 -2.93 -0.65
CA CYS A 276 -1.18 -1.91 -0.12
C CYS A 276 -2.40 -1.76 -1.03
N ASP A 277 -3.59 -1.72 -0.45
CA ASP A 277 -4.84 -1.56 -1.20
C ASP A 277 -5.31 -0.10 -1.23
N SER A 278 -6.29 0.12 -2.10
CA SER A 278 -6.96 1.36 -2.45
C SER A 278 -7.67 2.00 -1.25
N PRO A 279 -7.85 3.33 -1.26
CA PRO A 279 -8.70 3.98 -0.27
C PRO A 279 -10.19 3.73 -0.52
N THR A 280 -10.99 3.80 0.54
CA THR A 280 -12.44 3.99 0.41
C THR A 280 -12.75 5.47 0.20
N THR A 281 -13.50 5.80 -0.85
CA THR A 281 -13.83 7.19 -1.20
C THR A 281 -15.08 7.73 -0.50
N LEU A 282 -15.96 6.86 0.00
CA LEU A 282 -17.04 7.28 0.90
C LEU A 282 -16.46 7.63 2.28
N LEU A 283 -16.24 8.93 2.52
CA LEU A 283 -15.65 9.42 3.75
C LEU A 283 -16.66 9.39 4.92
N PRO A 284 -16.25 8.93 6.12
CA PRO A 284 -17.09 8.99 7.31
C PRO A 284 -17.09 10.40 7.91
N VAL A 285 -17.89 11.30 7.33
CA VAL A 285 -18.02 12.72 7.75
C VAL A 285 -19.48 13.16 7.74
N GLY A 286 -19.83 14.09 8.64
CA GLY A 286 -21.20 14.61 8.78
C GLY A 286 -22.23 13.48 8.96
N ASP A 287 -23.33 13.56 8.23
CA ASP A 287 -24.40 12.56 8.31
C ASP A 287 -23.99 11.17 7.78
N ALA A 288 -22.85 11.08 7.08
CA ALA A 288 -22.35 9.84 6.50
C ALA A 288 -21.36 9.08 7.41
N VAL A 289 -21.13 9.49 8.67
CA VAL A 289 -20.13 8.82 9.55
C VAL A 289 -20.42 7.32 9.71
N VAL A 290 -21.66 6.96 10.05
CA VAL A 290 -22.04 5.55 10.28
C VAL A 290 -21.89 4.72 9.01
N GLU A 291 -22.39 5.21 7.88
CA GLU A 291 -22.35 4.49 6.61
C GLU A 291 -20.92 4.42 6.05
N GLY A 292 -20.16 5.52 6.14
CA GLY A 292 -18.76 5.57 5.76
C GLY A 292 -17.90 4.61 6.58
N TRP A 293 -18.13 4.49 7.89
CA TRP A 293 -17.45 3.48 8.72
C TRP A 293 -17.81 2.06 8.35
N ARG A 294 -19.10 1.77 8.13
CA ARG A 294 -19.56 0.44 7.72
C ARG A 294 -18.93 0.03 6.39
N ARG A 295 -18.95 0.92 5.39
CA ARG A 295 -18.37 0.68 4.07
C ARG A 295 -16.86 0.52 4.14
N HIS A 296 -16.15 1.44 4.79
CA HIS A 296 -14.70 1.36 4.97
C HIS A 296 -14.30 0.07 5.69
N TYR A 297 -14.94 -0.27 6.82
CA TYR A 297 -14.66 -1.52 7.54
C TYR A 297 -14.83 -2.76 6.64
N LYS A 298 -15.94 -2.85 5.89
CA LYS A 298 -16.19 -3.97 4.96
C LYS A 298 -15.10 -4.10 3.90
N GLN A 299 -14.69 -2.97 3.32
CA GLN A 299 -13.68 -2.94 2.25
C GLN A 299 -12.29 -3.28 2.79
N VAL A 300 -11.90 -2.76 3.96
CA VAL A 300 -10.65 -3.15 4.64
C VAL A 300 -10.64 -4.63 4.99
N ARG A 301 -11.75 -5.16 5.51
CA ARG A 301 -11.89 -6.60 5.81
C ARG A 301 -11.75 -7.47 4.57
N ARG A 302 -12.33 -7.05 3.45
CA ARG A 302 -12.18 -7.74 2.15
C ARG A 302 -10.72 -7.70 1.69
N SER A 303 -10.09 -6.53 1.76
CA SER A 303 -8.67 -6.32 1.42
C SER A 303 -7.75 -7.27 2.19
N LEU A 304 -7.91 -7.33 3.52
CA LEU A 304 -7.17 -8.25 4.40
C LEU A 304 -7.37 -9.72 4.01
N ALA A 305 -8.62 -10.12 3.74
CA ALA A 305 -8.94 -11.48 3.30
C ALA A 305 -8.34 -11.85 1.94
N LEU A 306 -8.07 -10.86 1.09
CA LEU A 306 -7.44 -11.02 -0.22
C LEU A 306 -5.91 -10.89 -0.17
N GLY A 307 -5.31 -10.81 1.02
CA GLY A 307 -3.85 -10.79 1.20
C GLY A 307 -3.22 -9.41 1.12
N PHE A 308 -3.99 -8.33 1.29
CA PHE A 308 -3.49 -6.96 1.35
C PHE A 308 -3.50 -6.47 2.81
N PRO A 309 -2.36 -6.57 3.54
CA PRO A 309 -2.29 -6.23 4.97
C PRO A 309 -2.34 -4.72 5.25
N GLN A 310 -2.07 -3.88 4.24
CA GLN A 310 -2.05 -2.43 4.32
C GLN A 310 -3.08 -1.84 3.36
N GLY A 311 -3.63 -0.67 3.68
CA GLY A 311 -4.47 0.10 2.75
C GLY A 311 -4.31 1.60 2.91
N VAL A 312 -4.74 2.36 1.91
CA VAL A 312 -4.67 3.83 1.98
C VAL A 312 -5.86 4.38 2.77
N ASP A 313 -5.58 5.29 3.71
CA ASP A 313 -6.60 6.11 4.38
C ASP A 313 -6.43 7.57 3.94
N ILE A 314 -7.53 8.25 3.63
CA ILE A 314 -7.53 9.64 3.12
C ILE A 314 -8.25 10.62 4.04
N HIS A 315 -8.75 10.16 5.19
CA HIS A 315 -9.40 11.00 6.20
C HIS A 315 -9.19 10.44 7.62
N PRO A 316 -8.95 11.27 8.66
CA PRO A 316 -8.68 10.80 10.02
C PRO A 316 -9.79 9.92 10.61
N ALA A 317 -11.06 10.22 10.33
CA ALA A 317 -12.15 9.38 10.84
C ALA A 317 -12.12 7.93 10.29
N GLN A 318 -11.41 7.65 9.18
CA GLN A 318 -11.23 6.27 8.70
C GLN A 318 -10.34 5.41 9.61
N LEU A 319 -9.49 6.03 10.45
CA LEU A 319 -8.63 5.32 11.38
C LEU A 319 -9.41 4.43 12.36
N VAL A 320 -10.62 4.85 12.74
CA VAL A 320 -11.51 4.08 13.61
C VAL A 320 -11.86 2.74 12.98
N SER A 321 -12.44 2.76 11.77
CA SER A 321 -12.85 1.54 11.08
C SER A 321 -11.66 0.74 10.52
N ARG A 322 -10.53 1.38 10.19
CA ARG A 322 -9.25 0.73 9.85
C ARG A 322 -8.81 -0.20 10.97
N TYR A 323 -8.60 0.35 12.16
CA TYR A 323 -8.09 -0.41 13.29
C TYR A 323 -9.11 -1.41 13.81
N ALA A 324 -10.41 -1.07 13.78
CA ALA A 324 -11.46 -2.03 14.09
C ALA A 324 -11.38 -3.26 13.16
N ALA A 325 -11.21 -3.07 11.84
CA ALA A 325 -11.09 -4.15 10.87
C ALA A 325 -9.83 -5.01 11.09
N VAL A 326 -8.67 -4.36 11.29
CA VAL A 326 -7.38 -5.02 11.49
C VAL A 326 -7.38 -5.85 12.78
N PHE A 327 -7.84 -5.28 13.90
CA PHE A 327 -7.88 -6.00 15.17
C PHE A 327 -8.89 -7.15 15.16
N SER A 328 -10.06 -6.95 14.57
CA SER A 328 -11.06 -8.02 14.43
C SER A 328 -10.51 -9.16 13.57
N HIS A 329 -9.86 -8.84 12.45
CA HIS A 329 -9.22 -9.84 11.58
C HIS A 329 -8.17 -10.65 12.29
N ARG A 330 -7.27 -9.99 13.02
CA ARG A 330 -6.25 -10.70 13.79
C ARG A 330 -6.84 -11.60 14.86
N LEU A 331 -7.84 -11.14 15.61
CA LEU A 331 -8.44 -11.94 16.68
C LEU A 331 -9.18 -13.18 16.16
N GLU A 332 -9.86 -13.05 15.03
CA GLU A 332 -10.54 -14.17 14.37
C GLU A 332 -9.55 -15.21 13.83
N THR A 333 -8.47 -14.78 13.17
CA THR A 333 -7.46 -15.70 12.63
C THR A 333 -6.70 -16.44 13.73
N HIS A 334 -6.30 -15.75 14.81
CA HIS A 334 -5.62 -16.40 15.94
C HIS A 334 -6.56 -17.39 16.66
N SER A 335 -7.86 -17.09 16.75
CA SER A 335 -8.84 -18.00 17.33
C SER A 335 -9.00 -19.26 16.48
N ALA A 336 -9.06 -19.11 15.15
CA ALA A 336 -9.13 -20.23 14.22
C ALA A 336 -7.87 -21.10 14.24
N GLU A 337 -6.67 -20.50 14.27
CA GLU A 337 -5.40 -21.23 14.41
C GLU A 337 -5.33 -21.98 15.74
N SER A 338 -5.76 -21.35 16.83
CA SER A 338 -5.81 -22.00 18.15
C SER A 338 -6.74 -23.21 18.16
N LEU A 339 -7.90 -23.13 17.49
CA LEU A 339 -8.83 -24.27 17.33
C LEU A 339 -8.27 -25.36 16.41
N ALA A 340 -7.63 -24.99 15.30
CA ALA A 340 -7.01 -25.93 14.38
C ALA A 340 -5.87 -26.72 15.03
N ASN A 341 -5.04 -26.06 15.84
CA ASN A 341 -3.96 -26.68 16.62
C ASN A 341 -4.49 -27.63 17.70
N LEU A 342 -5.67 -27.37 18.25
CA LEU A 342 -6.34 -28.29 19.20
C LEU A 342 -6.93 -29.51 18.49
N SER A 343 -7.43 -29.37 17.26
CA SER A 343 -8.01 -30.47 16.47
C SER A 343 -7.00 -31.36 15.74
N SER A 344 -5.75 -30.90 15.59
CA SER A 344 -4.65 -31.66 14.96
C SER A 344 -3.74 -32.35 15.98
N GLY A 345 -3.98 -32.12 17.27
CA GLY A 345 -3.28 -32.75 18.40
C GLY A 345 -4.01 -33.97 19.00
N SER A 346 -4.97 -34.56 18.29
CA SER A 346 -5.73 -35.76 18.68
C SER A 346 -5.65 -36.82 17.60
#